data_AF-A0A9E3JQZ8-F1
#
_entry.id   AF-A0A9E3JQZ8-F1
#
_cell.length_a   1.000
_cell.length_b   1.000
_cell.length_c   1.000
_cell.angle_alpha   90.00
_cell.angle_beta   90.00
_cell.angle_gamma   90.00
#
_symmetry.space_group_name_H-M   'P 1'
#
loop_
_entity.id
_entity.type
_entity.pdbx_description
1 polymer ?
#
loop_
_entity_poly.entity_id
_entity_poly.type
_entity_poly.pdbx_seq_one_letter_code
_entity_poly.pdbx_strand_id
1 'polypeptide(L)'
;MLAGAFACMLGGVHAAEPAFSDDPVTKMKNWLHDDLVRFFTLDKEFALDPALRAAAEKIAEEHVARVDKLLPAWIEEERLHQSGAGKPPSSGSVHYAVYARILNELALWQLEPGDAHYENATLTALRTGPGACEVPGDTRFLDFASRIMRIQILPAAEREAMLASERTLLSHWGQPRANPAPWPDPLPQQAAYALLQRGPADADHPRLALPPVLAYRVLGKGVDYAGLQFWERCTLQQWWLNESLRQGVAPAAALNAFRYGTMLTVVDRIGNAWDKPGAADVKDPAGPPPFPVIAGRYGATGVTTVNVRLDAAGNPLDAAVTGRKVEVPGIRGVRPVAFENVFDAATVKYAMDKGRHYDKPSGKEPYKFQMNWSLDDDKNANVPKGAKP
;
A
#
# COMPACT_ATOMS: atom_id res chain seq x y z
N MET A 1 -59.46 -5.84 58.52
CA MET A 1 -59.89 -4.44 58.37
C MET A 1 -58.65 -3.56 58.29
N LEU A 2 -58.66 -2.60 57.36
CA LEU A 2 -57.79 -1.41 57.24
C LEU A 2 -56.34 -1.58 56.72
N ALA A 3 -56.25 -1.43 55.39
CA ALA A 3 -55.46 -0.47 54.61
C ALA A 3 -54.35 0.38 55.30
N GLY A 4 -53.23 0.51 54.59
CA GLY A 4 -52.25 1.58 54.76
C GLY A 4 -51.35 1.70 53.53
N ALA A 5 -51.68 2.65 52.65
CA ALA A 5 -50.92 3.00 51.45
C ALA A 5 -49.66 3.80 51.79
N PHE A 6 -48.57 3.58 51.05
CA PHE A 6 -47.56 4.61 50.78
C PHE A 6 -46.96 4.35 49.39
N ALA A 7 -47.45 5.11 48.41
CA ALA A 7 -46.85 5.24 47.09
C ALA A 7 -45.85 6.39 47.15
N CYS A 8 -44.57 6.11 46.89
CA CYS A 8 -43.58 7.11 46.50
C CYS A 8 -43.27 6.90 45.02
N MET A 9 -43.70 7.85 44.20
CA MET A 9 -43.24 8.01 42.83
C MET A 9 -41.78 8.47 42.84
N LEU A 10 -40.90 7.72 42.20
CA LEU A 10 -39.65 8.25 41.66
C LEU A 10 -39.67 7.96 40.16
N GLY A 11 -39.95 9.01 39.39
CA GLY A 11 -39.81 9.01 37.94
C GLY A 11 -38.34 8.86 37.60
N GLY A 12 -37.96 7.65 37.18
CA GLY A 12 -36.69 7.40 36.52
C GLY A 12 -36.74 7.97 35.11
N VAL A 13 -36.08 9.11 34.90
CA VAL A 13 -35.65 9.56 33.57
C VAL A 13 -34.78 8.46 33.00
N HIS A 14 -35.35 7.63 32.13
CA HIS A 14 -34.58 6.69 31.33
C HIS A 14 -33.80 7.54 30.35
N ALA A 15 -32.50 7.72 30.61
CA ALA A 15 -31.56 8.12 29.59
C ALA A 15 -31.69 7.09 28.45
N ALA A 16 -32.15 7.53 27.29
CA ALA A 16 -32.24 6.68 26.12
C ALA A 16 -30.83 6.17 25.82
N GLU A 17 -30.64 4.85 25.89
CA GLU A 17 -29.46 4.20 25.31
C GLU A 17 -29.36 4.63 23.84
N PRO A 18 -28.15 4.93 23.34
CA PRO A 18 -27.99 5.27 21.94
C PRO A 18 -28.49 4.10 21.10
N ALA A 19 -29.52 4.36 20.28
CA ALA A 19 -30.06 3.39 19.35
C ALA A 19 -28.97 2.98 18.36
N PHE A 20 -28.40 1.79 18.55
CA PHE A 20 -27.61 1.15 17.51
C PHE A 20 -28.55 0.85 16.34
N SER A 21 -28.33 1.52 15.21
CA SER A 21 -29.08 1.27 13.98
C SER A 21 -28.75 -0.13 13.46
N ASP A 22 -29.77 -0.99 13.34
CA ASP A 22 -29.69 -2.32 12.72
C ASP A 22 -29.57 -2.26 11.17
N ASP A 23 -29.55 -1.07 10.57
CA ASP A 23 -29.41 -0.91 9.13
C ASP A 23 -28.00 -1.32 8.64
N PRO A 24 -27.86 -2.36 7.80
CA PRO A 24 -26.59 -2.80 7.26
C PRO A 24 -25.83 -1.71 6.49
N VAL A 25 -26.53 -0.73 5.89
CA VAL A 25 -25.89 0.40 5.19
C VAL A 25 -25.20 1.32 6.20
N THR A 26 -25.92 1.72 7.24
CA THR A 26 -25.39 2.55 8.33
C THR A 26 -24.19 1.89 8.99
N LYS A 27 -24.27 0.59 9.28
CA LYS A 27 -23.16 -0.18 9.87
C LYS A 27 -21.92 -0.21 8.98
N MET A 28 -22.11 -0.43 7.67
CA MET A 28 -21.01 -0.42 6.69
C MET A 28 -20.36 0.96 6.59
N LYS A 29 -21.17 2.02 6.54
CA LYS A 29 -20.67 3.40 6.52
C LYS A 29 -19.83 3.69 7.76
N ASN A 30 -20.30 3.28 8.94
CA ASN A 30 -19.57 3.49 10.19
C ASN A 30 -18.23 2.75 10.19
N TRP A 31 -18.15 1.51 9.69
CA TRP A 31 -16.88 0.81 9.58
C TRP A 31 -15.90 1.49 8.62
N LEU A 32 -16.38 1.94 7.47
CA LEU A 32 -15.55 2.68 6.51
C LEU A 32 -15.08 4.03 7.08
N HIS A 33 -15.92 4.70 7.87
CA HIS A 33 -15.57 5.90 8.61
C HIS A 33 -14.48 5.61 9.65
N ASP A 34 -14.64 4.57 10.47
CA ASP A 34 -13.66 4.20 11.49
C ASP A 34 -12.31 3.87 10.85
N ASP A 35 -12.30 3.14 9.75
CA ASP A 35 -11.09 2.86 8.98
C ASP A 35 -10.46 4.15 8.42
N LEU A 36 -11.28 5.05 7.87
CA LEU A 36 -10.84 6.35 7.36
C LEU A 36 -10.18 7.19 8.46
N VAL A 37 -10.82 7.33 9.63
CA VAL A 37 -10.29 8.08 10.78
C VAL A 37 -8.92 7.56 11.20
N ARG A 38 -8.72 6.25 11.19
CA ARG A 38 -7.44 5.64 11.58
C ARG A 38 -6.29 6.06 10.68
N PHE A 39 -6.50 6.24 9.37
CA PHE A 39 -5.44 6.71 8.46
C PHE A 39 -5.01 8.16 8.70
N PHE A 40 -5.87 8.97 9.31
CA PHE A 40 -5.66 10.41 9.53
C PHE A 40 -5.41 10.77 11.00
N THR A 41 -5.41 9.78 11.90
CA THR A 41 -5.16 10.00 13.32
C THR A 41 -3.67 10.26 13.56
N LEU A 42 -3.37 11.32 14.32
CA LEU A 42 -2.02 11.58 14.84
C LEU A 42 -1.92 11.11 16.28
N ASP A 43 -1.18 10.02 16.53
CA ASP A 43 -0.99 9.50 17.88
C ASP A 43 -0.41 10.58 18.80
N LYS A 44 -0.88 10.62 20.05
CA LYS A 44 -0.38 11.52 21.10
C LYS A 44 1.11 11.31 21.39
N GLU A 45 1.64 10.12 21.12
CA GLU A 45 3.05 9.79 21.31
C GLU A 45 3.97 10.47 20.29
N PHE A 46 3.41 11.02 19.19
CA PHE A 46 4.21 11.75 18.21
C PHE A 46 4.67 13.09 18.80
N ALA A 47 5.99 13.26 18.89
CA ALA A 47 6.65 14.49 19.33
C ALA A 47 6.55 15.59 18.26
N LEU A 48 5.33 16.05 17.99
CA LEU A 48 5.01 17.13 17.07
C LEU A 48 5.01 18.47 17.81
N ASP A 49 5.46 19.51 17.11
CA ASP A 49 5.23 20.88 17.57
C ASP A 49 3.72 21.12 17.78
N PRO A 50 3.27 21.75 18.88
CA PRO A 50 1.85 21.90 19.17
C PRO A 50 1.06 22.64 18.09
N ALA A 51 1.66 23.66 17.46
CA ALA A 51 0.99 24.40 16.39
C ALA A 51 0.88 23.56 15.11
N LEU A 52 1.94 22.81 14.77
CA LEU A 52 1.89 21.84 13.67
C LEU A 52 0.82 20.77 13.90
N ARG A 53 0.78 20.20 15.11
CA ARG A 53 -0.21 19.18 15.49
C ARG A 53 -1.63 19.71 15.31
N ALA A 54 -1.97 20.85 15.91
CA ALA A 54 -3.30 21.42 15.82
C ALA A 54 -3.71 21.73 14.37
N ALA A 55 -2.78 22.25 13.56
CA ALA A 55 -3.04 22.54 12.15
C ALA A 55 -3.25 21.26 11.33
N ALA A 56 -2.49 20.20 11.60
CA ALA A 56 -2.63 18.90 10.94
C ALA A 56 -3.89 18.14 11.37
N GLU A 57 -4.24 18.15 12.66
CA GLU A 57 -5.49 17.58 13.18
C GLU A 57 -6.71 18.24 12.54
N LYS A 58 -6.69 19.57 12.40
CA LYS A 58 -7.74 20.29 11.66
C LYS A 58 -7.85 19.84 10.19
N ILE A 59 -6.73 19.62 9.51
CA ILE A 59 -6.72 19.11 8.13
C ILE A 59 -7.33 17.71 8.06
N ALA A 60 -6.93 16.83 8.98
CA ALA A 60 -7.46 15.49 9.09
C ALA A 60 -8.98 15.50 9.31
N GLU A 61 -9.46 16.27 10.28
CA GLU A 61 -10.90 16.41 10.59
C GLU A 61 -11.69 16.92 9.38
N GLU A 62 -11.24 18.00 8.73
CA GLU A 62 -11.88 18.57 7.55
C GLU A 62 -11.91 17.58 6.39
N HIS A 63 -10.83 16.83 6.18
CA HIS A 63 -10.74 15.83 5.13
C HIS A 63 -11.65 14.62 5.39
N VAL A 64 -11.62 14.07 6.60
CA VAL A 64 -12.48 12.96 7.02
C VAL A 64 -13.95 13.34 6.83
N ALA A 65 -14.37 14.50 7.35
CA ALA A 65 -15.74 14.98 7.22
C ALA A 65 -16.18 15.19 5.76
N ARG A 66 -15.23 15.51 4.86
CA ARG A 66 -15.51 15.64 3.44
C ARG A 66 -15.68 14.27 2.78
N VAL A 67 -14.78 13.31 3.04
CA VAL A 67 -14.86 11.96 2.46
C VAL A 67 -16.07 11.20 3.00
N ASP A 68 -16.47 11.40 4.27
CA ASP A 68 -17.69 10.84 4.85
C ASP A 68 -18.96 11.18 4.08
N LYS A 69 -19.00 12.35 3.42
CA LYS A 69 -20.11 12.76 2.55
C LYS A 69 -20.12 12.02 1.23
N LEU A 70 -18.98 11.46 0.80
CA LEU A 70 -18.83 10.67 -0.42
C LEU A 70 -19.16 9.19 -0.20
N LEU A 71 -18.93 8.66 1.01
CA LEU A 71 -19.12 7.23 1.31
C LEU A 71 -20.50 6.68 0.92
N PRO A 72 -21.64 7.34 1.21
CA PRO A 72 -22.95 6.82 0.81
C PRO A 72 -23.10 6.66 -0.71
N ALA A 73 -22.58 7.62 -1.48
CA ALA A 73 -22.62 7.57 -2.93
C ALA A 73 -21.73 6.43 -3.48
N TRP A 74 -20.55 6.22 -2.90
CA TRP A 74 -19.66 5.12 -3.28
C TRP A 74 -20.25 3.74 -2.94
N ILE A 75 -20.89 3.61 -1.78
CA ILE A 75 -21.59 2.37 -1.39
C ILE A 75 -22.71 2.06 -2.37
N GLU A 76 -23.51 3.06 -2.75
CA GLU A 76 -24.61 2.87 -3.69
C GLU A 76 -24.12 2.56 -5.10
N GLU A 77 -23.08 3.24 -5.57
CA GLU A 77 -22.38 2.94 -6.83
C GLU A 77 -21.98 1.46 -6.89
N GLU A 78 -21.35 0.93 -5.83
CA GLU A 78 -20.94 -0.47 -5.76
C GLU A 78 -22.11 -1.44 -5.71
N ARG A 79 -23.18 -1.10 -5.00
CA ARG A 79 -24.38 -1.95 -4.97
C ARG A 79 -24.99 -2.12 -6.34
N LEU A 80 -25.14 -1.01 -7.07
CA LEU A 80 -25.69 -1.01 -8.42
C LEU A 80 -24.80 -1.83 -9.36
N HIS A 81 -23.48 -1.62 -9.31
CA HIS A 81 -22.54 -2.34 -10.17
C HIS A 81 -22.48 -3.85 -9.89
N GLN A 82 -22.57 -4.26 -8.63
CA GLN A 82 -22.45 -5.66 -8.24
C GLN A 82 -23.80 -6.40 -8.20
N SER A 83 -24.92 -5.70 -8.39
CA SER A 83 -26.24 -6.31 -8.53
C SER A 83 -26.35 -7.12 -9.83
N GLY A 84 -26.07 -8.42 -9.74
CA GLY A 84 -26.25 -9.37 -10.84
C GLY A 84 -27.61 -10.08 -10.76
N ALA A 85 -28.33 -10.15 -11.88
CA ALA A 85 -29.54 -10.97 -12.05
C ALA A 85 -30.58 -10.89 -10.91
N GLY A 86 -30.77 -9.70 -10.34
CA GLY A 86 -31.78 -9.44 -9.30
C GLY A 86 -31.40 -9.91 -7.89
N LYS A 87 -30.16 -10.32 -7.62
CA LYS A 87 -29.68 -10.60 -6.26
C LYS A 87 -28.89 -9.41 -5.71
N PRO A 88 -29.18 -8.94 -4.49
CA PRO A 88 -28.36 -7.91 -3.86
C PRO A 88 -26.95 -8.47 -3.62
N PRO A 89 -25.89 -7.68 -3.88
CA PRO A 89 -24.54 -8.10 -3.57
C PRO A 89 -24.36 -8.27 -2.05
N SER A 90 -23.43 -9.13 -1.65
CA SER A 90 -23.13 -9.29 -0.23
C SER A 90 -22.57 -7.99 0.35
N SER A 91 -22.97 -7.64 1.59
CA SER A 91 -22.46 -6.45 2.27
C SER A 91 -20.93 -6.44 2.38
N GLY A 92 -20.30 -7.61 2.53
CA GLY A 92 -18.85 -7.74 2.56
C GLY A 92 -18.19 -7.34 1.24
N SER A 93 -18.75 -7.79 0.10
CA SER A 93 -18.23 -7.46 -1.24
C SER A 93 -18.27 -5.95 -1.53
N VAL A 94 -19.39 -5.32 -1.16
CA VAL A 94 -19.56 -3.86 -1.29
C VAL A 94 -18.58 -3.11 -0.37
N HIS A 95 -18.44 -3.55 0.89
CA HIS A 95 -17.47 -2.97 1.82
C HIS A 95 -16.05 -3.02 1.26
N TYR A 96 -15.58 -4.19 0.79
CA TYR A 96 -14.20 -4.32 0.29
C TYR A 96 -13.95 -3.52 -0.97
N ALA A 97 -14.94 -3.38 -1.85
CA ALA A 97 -14.82 -2.51 -3.02
C ALA A 97 -14.67 -1.03 -2.61
N VAL A 98 -15.51 -0.53 -1.70
CA VAL A 98 -15.38 0.86 -1.23
C VAL A 98 -14.08 1.06 -0.44
N TYR A 99 -13.68 0.08 0.35
CA TYR A 99 -12.41 0.12 1.07
C TYR A 99 -11.21 0.07 0.11
N ALA A 100 -11.26 -0.70 -0.98
CA ALA A 100 -10.25 -0.67 -2.03
C ALA A 100 -10.10 0.72 -2.65
N ARG A 101 -11.22 1.41 -2.86
CA ARG A 101 -11.21 2.81 -3.33
C ARG A 101 -10.47 3.71 -2.34
N ILE A 102 -10.76 3.63 -1.04
CA ILE A 102 -10.07 4.41 0.00
C ILE A 102 -8.56 4.11 0.00
N LEU A 103 -8.18 2.83 -0.04
CA LEU A 103 -6.77 2.43 -0.08
C LEU A 103 -6.06 2.95 -1.33
N ASN A 104 -6.73 2.93 -2.48
CA ASN A 104 -6.17 3.47 -3.71
C ASN A 104 -6.04 4.98 -3.67
N GLU A 105 -6.98 5.69 -3.06
CA GLU A 105 -6.91 7.14 -2.85
C GLU A 105 -5.73 7.54 -1.95
N LEU A 106 -5.44 6.76 -0.89
CA LEU A 106 -4.24 6.93 -0.07
C LEU A 106 -2.95 6.71 -0.85
N ALA A 107 -2.91 5.68 -1.70
CA ALA A 107 -1.75 5.38 -2.52
C ALA A 107 -1.54 6.42 -3.62
N LEU A 108 -2.61 6.85 -4.31
CA LEU A 108 -2.56 7.94 -5.28
C LEU A 108 -2.05 9.22 -4.63
N TRP A 109 -2.58 9.58 -3.45
CA TRP A 109 -2.12 10.74 -2.71
C TRP A 109 -0.64 10.65 -2.34
N GLN A 110 -0.11 9.49 -1.96
CA GLN A 110 1.33 9.30 -1.71
C GLN A 110 2.21 9.51 -2.96
N LEU A 111 1.71 9.10 -4.12
CA LEU A 111 2.43 9.22 -5.39
C LEU A 111 2.32 10.61 -6.01
N GLU A 112 1.27 11.36 -5.69
CA GLU A 112 0.97 12.63 -6.31
C GLU A 112 2.02 13.69 -5.95
N PRO A 113 2.68 14.31 -6.95
CA PRO A 113 3.62 15.39 -6.71
C PRO A 113 2.87 16.66 -6.30
N GLY A 114 3.48 17.45 -5.41
CA GLY A 114 3.01 18.81 -5.14
C GLY A 114 3.49 19.80 -6.19
N ASP A 115 3.35 21.08 -5.89
CA ASP A 115 4.01 22.12 -6.67
C ASP A 115 5.54 22.08 -6.51
N ALA A 116 6.25 22.90 -7.30
CA ALA A 116 7.72 22.92 -7.29
C ALA A 116 8.30 23.26 -5.91
N HIS A 117 7.62 24.09 -5.12
CA HIS A 117 8.06 24.44 -3.78
C HIS A 117 7.93 23.25 -2.83
N TYR A 118 6.78 22.58 -2.86
CA TYR A 118 6.50 21.37 -2.09
C TYR A 118 7.49 20.24 -2.41
N GLU A 119 7.77 20.00 -3.69
CA GLU A 119 8.75 18.98 -4.11
C GLU A 119 10.16 19.30 -3.60
N ASN A 120 10.59 20.57 -3.70
CA ASN A 120 11.92 20.99 -3.26
C ASN A 120 12.08 20.93 -1.73
N ALA A 121 11.05 21.34 -0.99
CA ALA A 121 11.02 21.23 0.47
C ALA A 121 11.03 19.76 0.91
N THR A 122 10.21 18.90 0.28
CA THR A 122 10.20 17.46 0.54
C THR A 122 11.56 16.84 0.31
N LEU A 123 12.21 17.17 -0.81
CA LEU A 123 13.56 16.72 -1.11
C LEU A 123 14.56 17.16 -0.05
N THR A 124 14.47 18.43 0.38
CA THR A 124 15.34 18.98 1.43
C THR A 124 15.17 18.20 2.74
N ALA A 125 13.94 17.97 3.19
CA ALA A 125 13.65 17.18 4.40
C ALA A 125 14.21 15.76 4.31
N LEU A 126 14.08 15.09 3.16
CA LEU A 126 14.60 13.74 2.94
C LEU A 126 16.13 13.68 2.88
N ARG A 127 16.79 14.75 2.45
CA ARG A 127 18.26 14.82 2.40
C ARG A 127 18.89 15.13 3.76
N THR A 128 18.24 15.95 4.58
CA THR A 128 18.84 16.49 5.81
C THR A 128 18.25 15.93 7.10
N GLY A 129 17.09 15.29 7.04
CA GLY A 129 16.35 14.79 8.20
C GLY A 129 16.70 13.34 8.55
N PRO A 130 17.49 13.08 9.62
CA PRO A 130 17.75 11.71 10.07
C PRO A 130 16.48 10.97 10.55
N GLY A 131 15.44 11.71 10.97
CA GLY A 131 14.16 11.16 11.43
C GLY A 131 13.06 11.09 10.37
N ALA A 132 13.34 11.34 9.08
CA ALA A 132 12.30 11.38 8.03
C ALA A 132 11.56 10.04 7.83
N CYS A 133 12.13 8.95 8.33
CA CYS A 133 11.59 7.60 8.28
C CYS A 133 11.20 7.02 9.65
N GLU A 134 11.42 7.77 10.72
CA GLU A 134 11.10 7.35 12.08
C GLU A 134 9.71 7.84 12.47
N VAL A 135 8.71 7.00 12.21
CA VAL A 135 7.32 7.26 12.60
C VAL A 135 6.88 6.12 13.51
N PRO A 136 6.71 6.35 14.82
CA PRO A 136 6.22 5.31 15.72
C PRO A 136 4.75 4.99 15.43
N GLY A 137 4.24 3.90 16.02
CA GLY A 137 2.84 3.50 15.89
C GLY A 137 2.59 2.36 14.90
N ASP A 138 1.31 2.13 14.60
CA ASP A 138 0.86 1.05 13.72
C ASP A 138 1.18 1.35 12.25
N THR A 139 2.19 0.67 11.71
CA THR A 139 2.73 0.87 10.36
C THR A 139 1.69 0.76 9.25
N ARG A 140 0.54 0.14 9.52
CA ARG A 140 -0.56 -0.01 8.56
C ARG A 140 -1.34 1.27 8.31
N PHE A 141 -1.19 2.28 9.17
CA PHE A 141 -2.00 3.51 9.15
C PHE A 141 -1.15 4.80 9.18
N LEU A 142 0.14 4.72 8.86
CA LEU A 142 1.07 5.86 9.00
C LEU A 142 1.09 6.84 7.81
N ASP A 143 0.15 6.77 6.87
CA ASP A 143 0.15 7.61 5.65
C ASP A 143 0.21 9.09 5.98
N PHE A 144 -0.77 9.56 6.77
CA PHE A 144 -0.86 10.95 7.17
C PHE A 144 0.24 11.33 8.16
N ALA A 145 0.45 10.50 9.19
CA ALA A 145 1.50 10.72 10.18
C ALA A 145 2.88 10.88 9.54
N SER A 146 3.24 10.06 8.55
CA SER A 146 4.53 10.15 7.87
C SER A 146 4.73 11.47 7.11
N ARG A 147 3.67 12.02 6.52
CA ARG A 147 3.72 13.33 5.86
C ARG A 147 3.89 14.46 6.87
N ILE A 148 3.14 14.44 7.97
CA ILE A 148 3.25 15.46 9.02
C ILE A 148 4.62 15.41 9.72
N MET A 149 5.15 14.22 9.99
CA MET A 149 6.49 14.05 10.55
C MET A 149 7.59 14.57 9.60
N ARG A 150 7.44 14.41 8.28
CA ARG A 150 8.36 15.05 7.32
C ARG A 150 8.25 16.57 7.33
N ILE A 151 7.05 17.14 7.49
CA ILE A 151 6.86 18.59 7.62
C ILE A 151 7.50 19.13 8.92
N GLN A 152 7.45 18.37 10.02
CA GLN A 152 8.09 18.75 11.29
C GLN A 152 9.61 18.98 11.16
N ILE A 153 10.28 18.25 10.26
CA ILE A 153 11.73 18.37 10.01
C ILE A 153 12.07 19.71 9.35
N LEU A 154 11.13 20.31 8.64
CA LEU A 154 11.34 21.57 7.94
C LEU A 154 11.40 22.75 8.93
N PRO A 155 12.11 23.84 8.55
CA PRO A 155 12.08 25.09 9.29
C PRO A 155 10.63 25.54 9.54
N ALA A 156 10.37 26.15 10.70
CA ALA A 156 9.02 26.55 11.10
C ALA A 156 8.30 27.42 10.04
N ALA A 157 9.05 28.29 9.35
CA ALA A 157 8.53 29.16 8.29
C ALA A 157 7.98 28.41 7.05
N GLU A 158 8.42 27.16 6.82
CA GLU A 158 8.00 26.35 5.67
C GLU A 158 6.74 25.53 5.98
N ARG A 159 6.47 25.26 7.26
CA ARG A 159 5.47 24.25 7.66
C ARG A 159 4.06 24.63 7.22
N GLU A 160 3.68 25.90 7.31
CA GLU A 160 2.35 26.36 6.89
C GLU A 160 2.12 26.16 5.39
N ALA A 161 3.12 26.53 4.56
CA ALA A 161 3.05 26.34 3.12
C ALA A 161 2.91 24.85 2.75
N MET A 162 3.68 23.98 3.42
CA MET A 162 3.60 22.54 3.20
C MET A 162 2.25 21.94 3.59
N LEU A 163 1.68 22.38 4.73
CA LEU A 163 0.34 21.97 5.13
C LEU A 163 -0.74 22.45 4.15
N ALA A 164 -0.58 23.63 3.56
CA ALA A 164 -1.48 24.12 2.52
C ALA A 164 -1.41 23.26 1.25
N SER A 165 -0.21 22.86 0.82
CA SER A 165 -0.05 21.90 -0.28
C SER A 165 -0.69 20.55 0.05
N GLU A 166 -0.57 20.05 1.28
CA GLU A 166 -1.26 18.81 1.70
C GLU A 166 -2.78 18.91 1.61
N ARG A 167 -3.38 20.05 2.04
CA ARG A 167 -4.82 20.29 1.85
C ARG A 167 -5.21 20.23 0.37
N THR A 168 -4.41 20.85 -0.51
CA THR A 168 -4.64 20.86 -1.96
C THR A 168 -4.58 19.45 -2.52
N LEU A 169 -3.53 18.67 -2.21
CA LEU A 169 -3.41 17.28 -2.66
C LEU A 169 -4.57 16.41 -2.16
N LEU A 170 -4.94 16.56 -0.89
CA LEU A 170 -6.10 15.88 -0.31
C LEU A 170 -7.39 16.28 -1.03
N SER A 171 -7.52 17.50 -1.56
CA SER A 171 -8.71 17.97 -2.30
C SER A 171 -9.01 17.17 -3.57
N HIS A 172 -8.02 16.49 -4.13
CA HIS A 172 -8.20 15.70 -5.35
C HIS A 172 -8.84 14.33 -5.12
N TRP A 173 -8.94 13.86 -3.87
CA TRP A 173 -9.61 12.60 -3.54
C TRP A 173 -11.04 12.53 -4.08
N GLY A 174 -11.37 11.43 -4.76
CA GLY A 174 -12.66 11.23 -5.41
C GLY A 174 -12.83 12.01 -6.72
N GLN A 175 -11.84 12.80 -7.15
CA GLN A 175 -11.87 13.53 -8.41
C GLN A 175 -11.05 12.82 -9.51
N PRO A 176 -11.41 13.00 -10.80
CA PRO A 176 -10.56 12.60 -11.91
C PRO A 176 -9.19 13.28 -11.81
N ARG A 177 -8.12 12.52 -12.05
CA ARG A 177 -6.74 13.05 -12.05
C ARG A 177 -5.88 12.35 -13.09
N ALA A 178 -4.74 12.94 -13.40
CA ALA A 178 -3.77 12.33 -14.30
C ALA A 178 -3.28 11.00 -13.72
N ASN A 179 -3.02 10.02 -14.59
CA ASN A 179 -2.41 8.77 -14.15
C ASN A 179 -1.04 9.06 -13.54
N PRO A 180 -0.73 8.46 -12.37
CA PRO A 180 0.59 8.63 -11.77
C PRO A 180 1.67 8.07 -12.71
N ALA A 181 2.90 8.56 -12.54
CA ALA A 181 4.05 8.01 -13.24
C ALA A 181 4.10 6.48 -13.07
N PRO A 182 4.61 5.72 -14.05
CA PRO A 182 4.77 4.27 -13.88
C PRO A 182 5.72 3.95 -12.72
N TRP A 183 5.68 2.71 -12.26
CA TRP A 183 6.67 2.18 -11.33
C TRP A 183 8.08 2.34 -11.92
N PRO A 184 9.08 2.73 -11.11
CA PRO A 184 10.47 2.69 -11.54
C PRO A 184 10.87 1.28 -11.96
N ASP A 185 11.63 1.17 -13.05
CA ASP A 185 12.23 -0.08 -13.51
C ASP A 185 13.76 0.12 -13.63
N PRO A 186 14.59 -0.60 -12.85
CA PRO A 186 14.20 -1.54 -11.79
C PRO A 186 13.51 -0.85 -10.61
N LEU A 187 12.84 -1.65 -9.77
CA LEU A 187 12.27 -1.13 -8.53
C LEU A 187 13.37 -0.50 -7.65
N PRO A 188 13.08 0.57 -6.89
CA PRO A 188 14.08 1.29 -6.08
C PRO A 188 14.89 0.36 -5.15
N GLN A 189 14.21 -0.57 -4.47
CA GLN A 189 14.85 -1.59 -3.65
C GLN A 189 15.71 -2.55 -4.47
N GLN A 190 15.27 -2.98 -5.65
CA GLN A 190 16.07 -3.87 -6.50
C GLN A 190 17.33 -3.16 -6.97
N ALA A 191 17.22 -1.89 -7.37
CA ALA A 191 18.34 -1.05 -7.76
C ALA A 191 19.34 -0.85 -6.60
N ALA A 192 18.82 -0.59 -5.40
CA ALA A 192 19.62 -0.46 -4.18
C ALA A 192 20.38 -1.76 -3.86
N TYR A 193 19.71 -2.91 -3.81
CA TYR A 193 20.36 -4.20 -3.54
C TYR A 193 21.35 -4.58 -4.64
N ALA A 194 21.03 -4.33 -5.91
CA ALA A 194 21.96 -4.57 -7.02
C ALA A 194 23.23 -3.74 -6.89
N LEU A 195 23.15 -2.49 -6.40
CA LEU A 195 24.33 -1.67 -6.10
C LEU A 195 25.11 -2.24 -4.90
N LEU A 196 24.43 -2.62 -3.83
CA LEU A 196 25.05 -3.15 -2.61
C LEU A 196 25.76 -4.49 -2.85
N GLN A 197 25.26 -5.31 -3.77
CA GLN A 197 25.85 -6.61 -4.13
C GLN A 197 27.13 -6.51 -4.97
N ARG A 198 27.49 -5.33 -5.53
CA ARG A 198 28.71 -5.15 -6.35
C ARG A 198 30.02 -5.25 -5.56
N GLY A 199 29.99 -5.58 -4.27
CA GLY A 199 31.17 -5.59 -3.38
C GLY A 199 31.44 -4.22 -2.75
N PRO A 200 32.64 -3.94 -2.20
CA PRO A 200 32.99 -2.64 -1.62
C PRO A 200 33.04 -1.54 -2.68
N ALA A 201 32.82 -0.28 -2.28
CA ALA A 201 32.94 0.84 -3.20
C ALA A 201 34.40 0.99 -3.65
N ASP A 202 34.65 1.01 -4.96
CA ASP A 202 35.97 1.32 -5.50
C ASP A 202 36.31 2.78 -5.19
N ALA A 203 37.60 3.08 -5.00
CA ALA A 203 38.06 4.43 -4.69
C ALA A 203 37.61 5.49 -5.72
N ASP A 204 37.45 5.06 -6.99
CA ASP A 204 37.00 5.92 -8.10
C ASP A 204 35.48 6.12 -8.14
N HIS A 205 34.72 5.26 -7.45
CA HIS A 205 33.25 5.32 -7.39
C HIS A 205 32.76 5.12 -5.94
N PRO A 206 33.12 6.04 -5.02
CA PRO A 206 32.70 5.94 -3.62
C PRO A 206 31.18 5.99 -3.54
N ARG A 207 30.58 5.17 -2.68
CA ARG A 207 29.13 5.13 -2.42
C ARG A 207 28.83 5.84 -1.11
N LEU A 208 27.61 6.37 -0.97
CA LEU A 208 27.16 6.84 0.34
C LEU A 208 27.16 5.70 1.36
N ALA A 209 27.69 5.98 2.55
CA ALA A 209 27.65 5.02 3.65
C ALA A 209 26.19 4.69 4.00
N LEU A 210 25.90 3.41 4.21
CA LEU A 210 24.62 2.99 4.77
C LEU A 210 24.55 3.43 6.24
N PRO A 211 23.36 3.83 6.74
CA PRO A 211 23.12 3.96 8.16
C PRO A 211 23.54 2.68 8.91
N PRO A 212 24.12 2.76 10.12
CA PRO A 212 24.72 1.61 10.80
C PRO A 212 23.79 0.40 10.95
N VAL A 213 22.51 0.62 11.27
CA VAL A 213 21.54 -0.46 11.39
C VAL A 213 21.27 -1.13 10.04
N LEU A 214 21.13 -0.35 8.96
CA LEU A 214 20.97 -0.91 7.62
C LEU A 214 22.22 -1.65 7.15
N ALA A 215 23.41 -1.13 7.42
CA ALA A 215 24.65 -1.83 7.11
C ALA A 215 24.70 -3.20 7.82
N TYR A 216 24.37 -3.25 9.11
CA TYR A 216 24.30 -4.50 9.86
C TYR A 216 23.25 -5.48 9.30
N ARG A 217 22.05 -5.00 8.95
CA ARG A 217 20.93 -5.84 8.51
C ARG A 217 21.11 -6.34 7.08
N VAL A 218 21.44 -5.44 6.16
CA VAL A 218 21.56 -5.75 4.73
C VAL A 218 22.89 -6.40 4.41
N LEU A 219 24.02 -5.81 4.84
CA LEU A 219 25.35 -6.34 4.50
C LEU A 219 25.83 -7.38 5.52
N GLY A 220 25.56 -7.18 6.82
CA GLY A 220 26.03 -8.08 7.87
C GLY A 220 25.18 -9.35 8.04
N LYS A 221 23.85 -9.23 7.94
CA LYS A 221 22.91 -10.35 8.10
C LYS A 221 22.33 -10.86 6.78
N GLY A 222 22.52 -10.15 5.67
CA GLY A 222 21.97 -10.56 4.38
C GLY A 222 20.43 -10.55 4.34
N VAL A 223 19.79 -9.71 5.17
CA VAL A 223 18.33 -9.58 5.18
C VAL A 223 17.88 -8.96 3.85
N ASP A 224 16.87 -9.55 3.22
CA ASP A 224 16.26 -9.02 2.00
C ASP A 224 15.27 -7.88 2.31
N TYR A 225 14.78 -7.20 1.26
CA TYR A 225 13.86 -6.07 1.45
C TYR A 225 12.57 -6.46 2.20
N ALA A 226 12.05 -7.66 1.94
CA ALA A 226 10.82 -8.14 2.58
C ALA A 226 11.01 -8.39 4.09
N GLY A 227 12.20 -8.82 4.51
CA GLY A 227 12.58 -9.04 5.91
C GLY A 227 12.92 -7.77 6.70
N LEU A 228 13.01 -6.61 6.05
CA LEU A 228 13.20 -5.31 6.71
C LEU A 228 11.90 -4.82 7.36
N GLN A 229 12.00 -4.23 8.55
CA GLN A 229 10.92 -3.50 9.20
C GLN A 229 10.53 -2.24 8.40
N PHE A 230 9.33 -1.71 8.62
CA PHE A 230 8.83 -0.56 7.85
C PHE A 230 9.78 0.65 7.86
N TRP A 231 10.28 1.03 9.03
CA TRP A 231 11.23 2.14 9.15
C TRP A 231 12.56 1.81 8.45
N GLU A 232 13.06 0.58 8.54
CA GLU A 232 14.27 0.13 7.83
C GLU A 232 14.09 0.21 6.30
N ARG A 233 12.92 -0.19 5.80
CA ARG A 233 12.56 -0.05 4.38
C ARG A 233 12.58 1.41 3.96
N CYS A 234 11.92 2.30 4.72
CA CYS A 234 11.95 3.73 4.44
C CYS A 234 13.38 4.29 4.46
N THR A 235 14.18 3.96 5.47
CA THR A 235 15.57 4.42 5.57
C THR A 235 16.41 3.93 4.38
N LEU A 236 16.17 2.71 3.88
CA LEU A 236 16.83 2.22 2.67
C LEU A 236 16.43 3.05 1.45
N GLN A 237 15.15 3.39 1.32
CA GLN A 237 14.68 4.25 0.23
C GLN A 237 15.22 5.67 0.33
N GLN A 238 15.35 6.22 1.54
CA GLN A 238 15.97 7.52 1.78
C GLN A 238 17.45 7.50 1.39
N TRP A 239 18.19 6.44 1.76
CA TRP A 239 19.57 6.25 1.32
C TRP A 239 19.65 6.14 -0.21
N TRP A 240 18.78 5.34 -0.84
CA TRP A 240 18.74 5.16 -2.28
C TRP A 240 18.41 6.46 -3.03
N LEU A 241 17.50 7.28 -2.50
CA LEU A 241 17.21 8.62 -3.04
C LEU A 241 18.48 9.47 -3.05
N ASN A 242 19.20 9.54 -1.95
CA ASN A 242 20.43 10.33 -1.85
C ASN A 242 21.52 9.82 -2.79
N GLU A 243 21.68 8.50 -2.89
CA GLU A 243 22.64 7.86 -3.79
C GLU A 243 22.27 8.08 -5.26
N SER A 244 20.99 8.01 -5.62
CA SER A 244 20.48 8.29 -6.97
C SER A 244 20.77 9.73 -7.40
N LEU A 245 20.52 10.69 -6.51
CA LEU A 245 20.82 12.11 -6.76
C LEU A 245 22.32 12.34 -6.96
N ARG A 246 23.16 11.68 -6.15
CA ARG A 246 24.63 11.73 -6.29
C ARG A 246 25.10 11.15 -7.63
N GLN A 247 24.40 10.14 -8.15
CA GLN A 247 24.63 9.55 -9.46
C GLN A 247 24.05 10.40 -10.63
N GLY A 248 23.45 11.56 -10.35
CA GLY A 248 22.93 12.47 -11.36
C GLY A 248 21.50 12.18 -11.81
N VAL A 249 20.76 11.32 -11.12
CA VAL A 249 19.32 11.12 -11.39
C VAL A 249 18.56 12.41 -11.11
N ALA A 250 17.65 12.78 -12.01
CA ALA A 250 16.85 14.00 -11.86
C ALA A 250 16.02 13.98 -10.56
N PRO A 251 15.89 15.12 -9.83
CA PRO A 251 15.17 15.19 -8.57
C PRO A 251 13.75 14.60 -8.59
N ALA A 252 12.97 14.91 -9.63
CA ALA A 252 11.61 14.40 -9.77
C ALA A 252 11.56 12.87 -9.93
N ALA A 253 12.52 12.29 -10.67
CA ALA A 253 12.62 10.84 -10.84
C ALA A 253 13.05 10.15 -9.54
N ALA A 254 14.01 10.73 -8.81
CA ALA A 254 14.44 10.22 -7.51
C ALA A 254 13.33 10.29 -6.45
N LEU A 255 12.56 11.39 -6.41
CA LEU A 255 11.37 11.51 -5.53
C LEU A 255 10.27 10.52 -5.91
N ASN A 256 9.99 10.33 -7.21
CA ASN A 256 9.05 9.32 -7.65
C ASN A 256 9.49 7.91 -7.21
N ALA A 257 10.77 7.58 -7.35
CA ALA A 257 11.33 6.32 -6.87
C ALA A 257 11.16 6.16 -5.36
N PHE A 258 11.46 7.20 -4.58
CA PHE A 258 11.23 7.19 -3.13
C PHE A 258 9.76 6.94 -2.78
N ARG A 259 8.83 7.66 -3.41
CA ARG A 259 7.38 7.49 -3.20
C ARG A 259 6.93 6.06 -3.43
N TYR A 260 7.32 5.45 -4.55
CA TYR A 260 7.01 4.03 -4.81
C TYR A 260 7.66 3.08 -3.81
N GLY A 261 8.89 3.37 -3.39
CA GLY A 261 9.60 2.56 -2.41
C GLY A 261 8.96 2.59 -1.02
N THR A 262 8.30 3.69 -0.65
CA THR A 262 7.67 3.88 0.67
C THR A 262 6.16 3.80 0.67
N MET A 263 5.52 3.68 -0.49
CA MET A 263 4.08 3.64 -0.63
C MET A 263 3.51 2.39 0.07
N LEU A 264 2.53 2.59 0.94
CA LEU A 264 1.83 1.48 1.60
C LEU A 264 0.82 0.83 0.65
N THR A 265 1.21 -0.29 0.03
CA THR A 265 0.29 -1.09 -0.78
C THR A 265 -0.65 -1.93 0.08
N VAL A 266 -1.66 -2.54 -0.54
CA VAL A 266 -2.56 -3.47 0.16
C VAL A 266 -1.78 -4.64 0.79
N VAL A 267 -0.72 -5.11 0.13
CA VAL A 267 0.11 -6.20 0.62
C VAL A 267 0.87 -5.77 1.87
N ASP A 268 1.43 -4.56 1.89
CA ASP A 268 2.16 -4.05 3.06
C ASP A 268 1.24 -3.84 4.28
N ARG A 269 0.00 -3.40 4.06
CA ARG A 269 -0.94 -3.13 5.15
C ARG A 269 -1.51 -4.40 5.77
N ILE A 270 -1.88 -5.36 4.93
CA ILE A 270 -2.74 -6.47 5.37
C ILE A 270 -2.32 -7.83 4.82
N GLY A 271 -1.34 -7.91 3.91
CA GLY A 271 -0.88 -9.17 3.32
C GLY A 271 -0.49 -10.21 4.37
N ASN A 272 0.31 -9.82 5.37
CA ASN A 272 0.76 -10.75 6.43
C ASN A 272 -0.38 -11.32 7.30
N ALA A 273 -1.55 -10.66 7.34
CA ALA A 273 -2.69 -11.15 8.11
C ALA A 273 -3.44 -12.29 7.40
N TRP A 274 -3.25 -12.45 6.08
CA TRP A 274 -4.07 -13.34 5.24
C TRP A 274 -3.22 -14.29 4.38
N ASP A 275 -2.12 -13.81 3.82
CA ASP A 275 -1.17 -14.60 3.04
C ASP A 275 -0.04 -15.10 3.94
N LYS A 276 -0.33 -16.12 4.77
CA LYS A 276 0.73 -16.78 5.55
C LYS A 276 1.69 -17.51 4.60
N PRO A 277 3.02 -17.35 4.76
CA PRO A 277 3.99 -18.22 4.10
C PRO A 277 3.69 -19.69 4.45
N GLY A 278 3.43 -20.52 3.44
CA GLY A 278 3.16 -21.96 3.60
C GLY A 278 1.71 -22.43 3.37
N ALA A 279 0.76 -21.53 3.11
CA ALA A 279 -0.61 -21.94 2.75
C ALA A 279 -0.73 -22.61 1.35
N ALA A 280 0.38 -22.71 0.61
CA ALA A 280 0.47 -23.26 -0.73
C ALA A 280 1.06 -24.68 -0.78
N ASP A 281 1.29 -25.32 0.37
CA ASP A 281 2.24 -26.45 0.46
C ASP A 281 1.69 -27.81 -0.02
N VAL A 282 0.55 -27.84 -0.72
CA VAL A 282 -0.02 -29.10 -1.26
C VAL A 282 -0.53 -28.92 -2.70
N LYS A 283 0.33 -28.50 -3.63
CA LYS A 283 0.08 -28.67 -5.07
C LYS A 283 1.33 -29.03 -5.85
N ASP A 284 1.09 -29.73 -6.95
CA ASP A 284 2.06 -30.11 -7.97
C ASP A 284 3.04 -28.96 -8.25
N PRO A 285 4.36 -29.15 -8.04
CA PRO A 285 5.40 -28.14 -8.33
C PRO A 285 5.34 -27.61 -9.77
N ALA A 286 4.78 -28.39 -10.71
CA ALA A 286 4.61 -27.98 -12.10
C ALA A 286 3.37 -27.10 -12.35
N GLY A 287 2.43 -27.01 -11.40
CA GLY A 287 1.18 -26.27 -11.54
C GLY A 287 1.33 -24.74 -11.41
N PRO A 288 0.31 -23.96 -11.83
CA PRO A 288 0.24 -22.54 -11.52
C PRO A 288 0.21 -22.31 -9.99
N PRO A 289 0.76 -21.19 -9.51
CA PRO A 289 0.76 -20.87 -8.08
C PRO A 289 -0.69 -20.65 -7.62
N PRO A 290 -0.99 -20.85 -6.32
CA PRO A 290 -2.31 -20.53 -5.80
C PRO A 290 -2.61 -19.05 -5.96
N PHE A 291 -3.90 -18.74 -6.08
CA PHE A 291 -4.36 -17.37 -6.13
C PHE A 291 -4.08 -16.67 -4.79
N PRO A 292 -3.53 -15.44 -4.77
CA PRO A 292 -3.29 -14.72 -3.52
C PRO A 292 -4.60 -14.46 -2.77
N VAL A 293 -4.64 -14.78 -1.47
CA VAL A 293 -5.85 -14.65 -0.63
C VAL A 293 -6.26 -13.18 -0.55
N ILE A 294 -5.28 -12.28 -0.45
CA ILE A 294 -5.55 -10.85 -0.43
C ILE A 294 -6.18 -10.36 -1.74
N ALA A 295 -5.76 -10.87 -2.91
CA ALA A 295 -6.38 -10.54 -4.18
C ALA A 295 -7.83 -11.04 -4.20
N GLY A 296 -8.07 -12.26 -3.72
CA GLY A 296 -9.41 -12.85 -3.64
C GLY A 296 -10.37 -12.03 -2.77
N ARG A 297 -9.88 -11.53 -1.63
CA ARG A 297 -10.65 -10.69 -0.70
C ARG A 297 -11.20 -9.42 -1.33
N TYR A 298 -10.39 -8.77 -2.17
CA TYR A 298 -10.76 -7.54 -2.87
C TYR A 298 -11.33 -7.80 -4.26
N GLY A 299 -11.43 -9.05 -4.70
CA GLY A 299 -11.82 -9.40 -6.06
C GLY A 299 -10.84 -8.87 -7.11
N ALA A 300 -9.57 -8.63 -6.74
CA ALA A 300 -8.56 -8.13 -7.65
C ALA A 300 -8.20 -9.23 -8.66
N THR A 301 -8.13 -8.87 -9.94
CA THR A 301 -7.73 -9.74 -11.05
C THR A 301 -6.71 -9.01 -11.92
N GLY A 302 -6.06 -9.71 -12.85
CA GLY A 302 -5.17 -9.01 -13.78
C GLY A 302 -4.14 -9.86 -14.47
N VAL A 303 -3.13 -9.18 -15.01
CA VAL A 303 -1.99 -9.78 -15.70
C VAL A 303 -0.69 -9.21 -15.17
N THR A 304 0.24 -10.09 -14.82
CA THR A 304 1.63 -9.74 -14.51
C THR A 304 2.55 -10.21 -15.63
N THR A 305 3.46 -9.35 -16.06
CA THR A 305 4.51 -9.67 -17.03
C THR A 305 5.84 -9.80 -16.29
N VAL A 306 6.56 -10.90 -16.53
CA VAL A 306 7.83 -11.21 -15.86
C VAL A 306 8.95 -11.38 -16.86
N ASN A 307 10.11 -10.83 -16.52
CA ASN A 307 11.38 -11.16 -17.13
C ASN A 307 12.17 -12.06 -16.19
N VAL A 308 12.70 -13.16 -16.72
CA VAL A 308 13.54 -14.13 -16.01
C VAL A 308 14.92 -14.15 -16.66
N ARG A 309 15.95 -13.96 -15.85
CA ARG A 309 17.34 -14.16 -16.25
C ARG A 309 17.71 -15.61 -16.00
N LEU A 310 18.28 -16.26 -16.99
CA LEU A 310 18.63 -17.68 -16.95
C LEU A 310 20.16 -17.88 -16.93
N ASP A 311 20.61 -18.99 -16.36
CA ASP A 311 22.01 -19.43 -16.46
C ASP A 311 22.29 -20.10 -17.83
N ALA A 312 23.48 -20.71 -17.97
CA ALA A 312 23.84 -21.43 -19.17
C ALA A 312 23.01 -22.71 -19.39
N ALA A 313 22.47 -23.27 -18.31
CA ALA A 313 21.69 -24.50 -18.27
C ALA A 313 20.18 -24.24 -18.17
N GLY A 314 19.70 -23.03 -18.53
CA GLY A 314 18.28 -22.69 -18.55
C GLY A 314 17.59 -22.60 -17.18
N ASN A 315 18.35 -22.59 -16.08
CA ASN A 315 17.82 -22.43 -14.74
C ASN A 315 17.63 -20.94 -14.40
N PRO A 316 16.58 -20.58 -13.64
CA PRO A 316 16.36 -19.19 -13.23
C PRO A 316 17.44 -18.69 -12.26
N LEU A 317 18.09 -17.59 -12.62
CA LEU A 317 19.04 -16.84 -11.77
C LEU A 317 18.37 -15.67 -11.05
N ASP A 318 17.42 -15.02 -11.71
CA ASP A 318 16.71 -13.85 -11.18
C ASP A 318 15.40 -13.65 -11.95
N ALA A 319 14.41 -13.03 -11.32
CA ALA A 319 13.13 -12.71 -11.94
C ALA A 319 12.58 -11.37 -11.44
N ALA A 320 12.05 -10.57 -12.35
CA ALA A 320 11.46 -9.28 -12.06
C ALA A 320 10.11 -9.10 -12.78
N VAL A 321 9.11 -8.59 -12.06
CA VAL A 321 7.83 -8.20 -12.64
C VAL A 321 8.00 -6.82 -13.29
N THR A 322 7.93 -6.78 -14.63
CA THR A 322 8.16 -5.58 -15.44
C THR A 322 6.88 -4.96 -15.98
N GLY A 323 5.72 -5.59 -15.76
CA GLY A 323 4.44 -5.07 -16.22
C GLY A 323 3.28 -5.58 -15.37
N ARG A 324 2.32 -4.71 -15.08
CA ARG A 324 1.15 -4.98 -14.24
C ARG A 324 -0.07 -4.37 -14.92
N LYS A 325 -1.12 -5.17 -15.09
CA LYS A 325 -2.45 -4.68 -15.45
C LYS A 325 -3.43 -5.32 -14.47
N VAL A 326 -3.78 -4.57 -13.43
CA VAL A 326 -4.66 -5.05 -12.34
C VAL A 326 -6.01 -4.34 -12.44
N GLU A 327 -7.07 -5.06 -12.16
CA GLU A 327 -8.45 -4.57 -12.06
C GLU A 327 -8.98 -4.91 -10.67
N VAL A 328 -9.70 -3.97 -10.04
CA VAL A 328 -10.22 -4.14 -8.68
C VAL A 328 -11.61 -3.50 -8.59
N PRO A 329 -12.64 -4.25 -8.14
CA PRO A 329 -13.93 -3.68 -7.77
C PRO A 329 -13.78 -2.45 -6.86
N GLY A 330 -14.57 -1.40 -7.08
CA GLY A 330 -14.46 -0.14 -6.34
C GLY A 330 -13.55 0.92 -6.97
N ILE A 331 -12.63 0.53 -7.85
CA ILE A 331 -11.69 1.46 -8.48
C ILE A 331 -12.03 1.60 -9.97
N ARG A 332 -12.51 2.79 -10.36
CA ARG A 332 -12.90 3.10 -11.75
C ARG A 332 -12.25 4.40 -12.22
N GLY A 333 -11.87 4.45 -13.49
CA GLY A 333 -11.32 5.66 -14.13
C GLY A 333 -9.90 6.07 -13.71
N VAL A 334 -9.27 5.31 -12.80
CA VAL A 334 -7.89 5.55 -12.32
C VAL A 334 -7.14 4.22 -12.18
N ARG A 335 -5.81 4.26 -12.18
CA ARG A 335 -4.96 3.09 -11.98
C ARG A 335 -5.06 2.58 -10.52
N PRO A 336 -5.21 1.27 -10.26
CA PRO A 336 -5.30 0.72 -8.91
C PRO A 336 -3.92 0.54 -8.26
N VAL A 337 -3.18 1.63 -8.11
CA VAL A 337 -1.79 1.67 -7.63
C VAL A 337 -1.57 0.98 -6.28
N ALA A 338 -2.56 0.99 -5.37
CA ALA A 338 -2.46 0.26 -4.09
C ALA A 338 -2.43 -1.26 -4.25
N PHE A 339 -2.84 -1.79 -5.40
CA PHE A 339 -3.00 -3.22 -5.68
C PHE A 339 -2.05 -3.73 -6.75
N GLU A 340 -1.24 -2.86 -7.38
CA GLU A 340 -0.40 -3.24 -8.50
C GLU A 340 0.57 -4.38 -8.16
N ASN A 341 1.09 -4.43 -6.92
CA ASN A 341 2.02 -5.48 -6.47
C ASN A 341 1.34 -6.72 -5.87
N VAL A 342 0.02 -6.83 -5.91
CA VAL A 342 -0.73 -7.89 -5.20
C VAL A 342 -0.38 -9.30 -5.66
N PHE A 343 0.03 -9.46 -6.91
CA PHE A 343 0.43 -10.73 -7.50
C PHE A 343 1.95 -10.94 -7.55
N ASP A 344 2.75 -9.92 -7.28
CA ASP A 344 4.18 -9.92 -7.60
C ASP A 344 4.94 -11.05 -6.91
N ALA A 345 4.72 -11.24 -5.60
CA ALA A 345 5.43 -12.25 -4.82
C ALA A 345 5.12 -13.68 -5.30
N ALA A 346 3.85 -13.99 -5.58
CA ALA A 346 3.44 -15.28 -6.11
C ALA A 346 4.03 -15.52 -7.52
N THR A 347 4.04 -14.48 -8.34
CA THR A 347 4.59 -14.51 -9.70
C THR A 347 6.11 -14.75 -9.70
N VAL A 348 6.85 -14.02 -8.86
CA VAL A 348 8.31 -14.16 -8.73
C VAL A 348 8.66 -15.53 -8.13
N LYS A 349 7.93 -15.99 -7.10
CA LYS A 349 8.12 -17.33 -6.53
C LYS A 349 7.91 -18.42 -7.59
N TYR A 350 6.88 -18.29 -8.41
CA TYR A 350 6.63 -19.20 -9.52
C TYR A 350 7.76 -19.16 -10.55
N ALA A 351 8.25 -17.97 -10.91
CA ALA A 351 9.33 -17.80 -11.88
C ALA A 351 10.69 -18.37 -11.40
N MET A 352 10.92 -18.35 -10.10
CA MET A 352 12.18 -18.75 -9.45
C MET A 352 12.15 -20.17 -8.86
N ASP A 353 11.11 -20.97 -9.16
CA ASP A 353 10.99 -22.31 -8.60
C ASP A 353 12.13 -23.24 -9.09
N LYS A 354 12.74 -23.99 -8.16
CA LYS A 354 13.95 -24.79 -8.41
C LYS A 354 13.72 -25.93 -9.40
N GLY A 355 12.47 -26.37 -9.58
CA GLY A 355 12.09 -27.40 -10.54
C GLY A 355 11.85 -26.89 -11.96
N ARG A 356 11.89 -25.57 -12.19
CA ARG A 356 11.61 -25.00 -13.51
C ARG A 356 12.87 -24.88 -14.36
N HIS A 357 12.71 -25.28 -15.61
CA HIS A 357 13.65 -25.05 -16.68
C HIS A 357 12.93 -24.28 -17.79
N TYR A 358 13.59 -23.26 -18.32
CA TYR A 358 13.05 -22.44 -19.39
C TYR A 358 13.87 -22.66 -20.66
N ASP A 359 13.17 -22.75 -21.79
CA ASP A 359 13.83 -22.75 -23.09
C ASP A 359 14.53 -21.41 -23.27
N LYS A 360 15.87 -21.45 -23.28
CA LYS A 360 16.68 -20.24 -23.33
C LYS A 360 16.42 -19.50 -24.64
N PRO A 361 16.01 -18.21 -24.60
CA PRO A 361 15.90 -17.40 -25.80
C PRO A 361 17.26 -17.31 -26.50
N SER A 362 17.29 -17.33 -27.83
CA SER A 362 18.53 -17.11 -28.58
C SER A 362 19.06 -15.69 -28.29
N GLY A 363 20.26 -15.57 -27.73
CA GLY A 363 20.92 -14.28 -27.48
C GLY A 363 21.01 -13.89 -25.99
N LYS A 364 21.03 -12.58 -25.72
CA LYS A 364 21.13 -11.99 -24.36
C LYS A 364 19.78 -11.57 -23.76
N GLU A 365 18.69 -11.75 -24.51
CA GLU A 365 17.35 -11.36 -24.08
C GLU A 365 16.88 -12.21 -22.89
N PRO A 366 16.26 -11.61 -21.85
CA PRO A 366 15.65 -12.38 -20.77
C PRO A 366 14.46 -13.19 -21.29
N TYR A 367 14.19 -14.33 -20.65
CA TYR A 367 12.96 -15.08 -20.92
C TYR A 367 11.77 -14.28 -20.38
N LYS A 368 10.71 -14.14 -21.17
CA LYS A 368 9.55 -13.32 -20.82
C LYS A 368 8.26 -14.12 -20.91
N PHE A 369 7.42 -14.00 -19.89
CA PHE A 369 6.08 -14.59 -19.91
C PHE A 369 5.06 -13.72 -19.16
N GLN A 370 3.78 -14.04 -19.37
CA GLN A 370 2.66 -13.41 -18.67
C GLN A 370 1.95 -14.44 -17.79
N MET A 371 1.49 -13.99 -16.62
CA MET A 371 0.58 -14.74 -15.77
C MET A 371 -0.75 -14.01 -15.72
N ASN A 372 -1.81 -14.72 -16.09
CA ASN A 372 -3.18 -14.24 -16.00
C ASN A 372 -3.77 -14.72 -14.68
N TRP A 373 -4.32 -13.79 -13.90
CA TRP A 373 -4.88 -14.02 -12.59
C TRP A 373 -6.39 -13.79 -12.63
N SER A 374 -7.17 -14.85 -12.43
CA SER A 374 -8.63 -14.79 -12.39
C SER A 374 -9.20 -15.44 -11.12
N LEU A 375 -10.34 -14.95 -10.64
CA LEU A 375 -11.00 -15.50 -9.45
C LEU A 375 -11.52 -16.93 -9.65
N ASP A 376 -11.67 -17.39 -10.90
CA ASP A 376 -12.12 -18.75 -11.20
C ASP A 376 -11.00 -19.79 -11.06
N ASP A 377 -9.74 -19.36 -11.00
CA ASP A 377 -8.58 -20.24 -10.82
C ASP A 377 -8.63 -20.97 -9.45
N ASP A 378 -9.23 -20.35 -8.43
CA ASP A 378 -9.46 -20.96 -7.11
C ASP A 378 -10.60 -21.98 -7.07
N LYS A 379 -11.59 -21.89 -7.98
CA LYS A 379 -12.67 -22.88 -8.06
C LYS A 379 -12.21 -24.14 -8.77
N ASN A 380 -11.39 -23.99 -9.80
CA ASN A 380 -10.81 -25.10 -10.57
C ASN A 380 -9.66 -25.79 -9.83
N ALA A 381 -9.09 -25.12 -8.83
CA ALA A 381 -8.06 -25.67 -7.95
C ALA A 381 -8.48 -26.94 -7.18
N ASN A 382 -9.79 -27.15 -6.96
CA ASN A 382 -10.34 -28.27 -6.19
C ASN A 382 -11.05 -29.32 -7.05
N VAL A 383 -11.04 -29.18 -8.38
CA VAL A 383 -11.59 -30.19 -9.28
C VAL A 383 -10.46 -31.16 -9.63
N PRO A 384 -10.53 -32.45 -9.23
CA PRO A 384 -9.56 -33.44 -9.67
C PRO A 384 -9.56 -33.48 -11.20
N LYS A 385 -8.38 -33.34 -11.82
CA LYS A 385 -8.21 -33.58 -13.27
C LYS A 385 -8.65 -35.01 -13.56
N GLY A 386 -9.88 -35.18 -14.06
CA GLY A 386 -10.49 -36.48 -14.32
C GLY A 386 -12.01 -36.54 -14.23
N ALA A 387 -12.66 -35.57 -13.59
CA ALA A 387 -14.12 -35.48 -13.64
C ALA A 387 -14.55 -34.88 -14.99
N LYS A 388 -14.91 -35.75 -15.94
CA LYS A 388 -15.73 -35.34 -17.10
C LYS A 388 -17.15 -35.00 -16.62
N PRO A 389 -17.84 -34.07 -17.32
CA PRO A 389 -19.17 -33.59 -16.94
C PRO A 389 -20.21 -34.69 -16.82
#